data_AF-A0AAQ3KDH8-F1
#
_entry.id   AF-A0AAQ3KDH8-F1
#
_cell.length_a   1.000
_cell.length_b   1.000
_cell.length_c   1.000
_cell.angle_alpha   90.00
_cell.angle_beta   90.00
_cell.angle_gamma   90.00
#
_symmetry.space_group_name_H-M   'P 1'
#
loop_
_entity.id
_entity.type
_entity.pdbx_description
1 polymer ?
#
loop_
_entity_poly.entity_id
_entity_poly.type
_entity_poly.pdbx_seq_one_letter_code
_entity_poly.pdbx_strand_id
1 'polypeptide(L)'
;MKLDNPTSSTQTYSYKVFRNYGNYGVPFPNQQAMRVYSSMWNANNWATRCGLVKMDWNSAPFIAYYQYMQLRACPFIDRNMSHSRWLHNIF
;
A
#
# COMPACT_ATOMS: atom_id res chain seq x y z
N MET A 1 15.97 -0.90 -18.24
CA MET A 1 17.25 -0.58 -18.91
C MET A 1 16.98 -0.10 -20.32
N LYS A 2 16.86 1.22 -20.48
CA LYS A 2 17.60 2.03 -21.45
C LYS A 2 17.82 3.38 -20.76
N LEU A 3 19.07 3.83 -20.79
CA LEU A 3 19.49 5.12 -20.28
C LEU A 3 19.08 6.20 -21.28
N ASP A 4 18.28 7.16 -20.84
CA ASP A 4 18.19 8.45 -21.49
C ASP A 4 18.71 9.53 -20.52
N ASN A 5 19.55 10.39 -21.07
CA ASN A 5 20.48 11.33 -20.42
C ASN A 5 19.76 12.48 -19.68
N PRO A 6 20.16 12.89 -18.46
CA PRO A 6 19.35 13.77 -17.61
C PRO A 6 19.82 15.22 -17.69
N THR A 7 19.08 16.07 -18.39
CA THR A 7 19.06 17.50 -18.05
C THR A 7 17.63 18.04 -18.12
N SER A 8 17.15 18.54 -16.97
CA SER A 8 15.89 19.28 -16.73
C SER A 8 14.67 18.44 -16.29
N SER A 9 14.33 18.56 -15.00
CA SER A 9 13.15 18.04 -14.26
C SER A 9 13.17 16.55 -13.88
N THR A 10 12.88 16.28 -12.60
CA THR A 10 12.80 14.94 -11.99
C THR A 10 11.84 14.04 -12.79
N GLN A 11 12.38 13.16 -13.63
CA GLN A 11 11.55 12.32 -14.48
C GLN A 11 10.86 11.24 -13.63
N THR A 12 9.55 11.39 -13.47
CA THR A 12 8.71 10.44 -12.72
C THR A 12 8.17 9.39 -13.69
N TYR A 13 8.60 8.13 -13.54
CA TYR A 13 8.10 7.01 -14.33
C TYR A 13 6.96 6.30 -13.60
N SER A 14 5.81 6.15 -14.25
CA SER A 14 4.67 5.40 -13.72
C SER A 14 4.79 3.91 -14.10
N TYR A 15 4.77 3.00 -13.13
CA TYR A 15 4.83 1.55 -13.41
C TYR A 15 3.46 0.97 -13.80
N LYS A 16 2.38 1.47 -13.18
CA LYS A 16 1.01 0.97 -13.35
C LYS A 16 0.00 2.07 -13.16
N VAL A 17 -1.00 2.10 -14.04
CA VAL A 17 -2.12 3.04 -13.98
C VAL A 17 -3.41 2.25 -14.10
N PHE A 18 -4.27 2.35 -13.08
CA PHE A 18 -5.64 1.85 -13.13
C PHE A 18 -6.57 3.03 -13.34
N ARG A 19 -7.17 3.14 -14.54
CA ARG A 19 -8.10 4.22 -14.87
C ARG A 19 -9.52 3.86 -14.42
N ASN A 20 -10.28 4.88 -14.03
CA ASN A 20 -11.69 4.71 -13.71
C ASN A 20 -12.50 4.52 -15.00
N TYR A 21 -13.00 3.31 -15.20
CA TYR A 21 -13.87 2.92 -16.31
C TYR A 21 -15.29 2.60 -15.82
N GLY A 22 -15.77 3.30 -14.78
CA GLY A 22 -17.10 3.09 -14.22
C GLY A 22 -18.23 3.19 -15.26
N ASN A 23 -18.07 4.02 -16.29
CA ASN A 23 -19.03 4.12 -17.41
C ASN A 23 -19.15 2.82 -18.23
N TYR A 24 -18.14 1.95 -18.16
CA TYR A 24 -18.12 0.63 -18.78
C TYR A 24 -18.44 -0.49 -17.78
N GLY A 25 -18.94 -0.15 -16.59
CA GLY A 25 -19.34 -1.10 -15.55
C GLY A 25 -18.17 -1.69 -14.74
N VAL A 26 -16.93 -1.19 -14.90
CA VAL A 26 -15.77 -1.68 -14.15
C VAL A 26 -15.76 -1.06 -12.74
N PRO A 27 -15.78 -1.86 -11.65
CA PRO A 27 -15.71 -1.33 -10.29
C PRO A 27 -14.42 -0.54 -10.05
N PHE A 28 -14.54 0.59 -9.36
CA PHE A 28 -13.40 1.45 -9.03
C PHE A 28 -13.57 2.04 -7.61
N PRO A 29 -12.51 2.09 -6.79
CA PRO A 29 -12.59 2.58 -5.41
C PRO A 29 -12.60 4.12 -5.36
N ASN A 30 -13.75 4.75 -5.65
CA ASN A 30 -13.93 6.21 -5.58
C ASN A 30 -14.91 6.68 -4.49
N GLN A 31 -15.68 5.78 -3.88
CA GLN A 31 -16.77 6.14 -2.95
C GLN A 31 -16.46 5.80 -1.48
N GLN A 32 -15.53 4.87 -1.22
CA GLN A 32 -15.22 4.39 0.12
C GLN A 32 -13.89 4.97 0.59
N ALA A 33 -13.88 5.57 1.78
CA ALA A 33 -12.65 6.03 2.41
C ALA A 33 -11.74 4.84 2.74
N MET A 34 -10.43 5.02 2.55
CA MET A 34 -9.43 3.97 2.77
C MET A 34 -8.49 4.31 3.92
N ARG A 35 -7.84 3.29 4.47
CA ARG A 35 -6.78 3.40 5.47
C ARG A 35 -5.49 2.81 4.89
N VAL A 36 -4.36 3.36 5.34
CA VAL A 36 -3.04 2.82 5.01
C VAL A 36 -2.68 1.78 6.07
N TYR A 37 -2.22 0.61 5.61
CA TYR A 37 -1.79 -0.48 6.46
C TYR A 37 -0.38 -0.92 6.07
N SER A 38 0.38 -1.38 7.05
CA SER A 38 1.67 -2.03 6.83
C SER A 38 1.74 -3.27 7.71
N SER A 39 2.23 -4.38 7.17
CA SER A 39 2.33 -5.65 7.88
C SER A 39 3.46 -6.49 7.32
N MET A 40 4.04 -7.34 8.16
CA MET A 40 4.99 -8.38 7.79
C MET A 40 4.43 -9.70 8.29
N TRP A 41 4.27 -10.67 7.40
CA TRP A 41 3.57 -11.92 7.69
C TRP A 41 4.08 -13.06 6.81
N ASN A 42 3.78 -14.31 7.21
CA ASN A 42 4.20 -15.50 6.49
C ASN A 42 3.17 -15.90 5.41
N ALA A 43 3.61 -15.91 4.15
CA ALA A 43 2.80 -16.25 2.98
C ALA A 43 3.33 -17.49 2.22
N ASN A 44 3.78 -18.51 2.97
CA ASN A 44 4.43 -19.73 2.46
C ASN A 44 3.62 -20.52 1.41
N ASN A 45 2.32 -20.34 1.33
CA ASN A 45 1.47 -21.00 0.35
C ASN A 45 1.55 -20.36 -1.04
N TRP A 46 2.03 -19.13 -1.21
CA TRP A 46 2.06 -18.47 -2.53
C TRP A 46 3.23 -17.53 -2.81
N ALA A 47 3.86 -16.90 -1.81
CA ALA A 47 4.77 -15.77 -2.05
C ALA A 47 6.02 -16.11 -2.87
N THR A 48 6.68 -17.22 -2.57
CA THR A 48 7.98 -17.60 -3.14
C THR A 48 7.83 -18.80 -4.07
N ARG A 49 8.02 -18.57 -5.38
CA ARG A 49 7.83 -19.59 -6.44
C ARG A 49 6.47 -20.29 -6.32
N CYS A 50 5.39 -19.52 -6.21
CA CYS A 50 4.02 -20.04 -6.01
C CYS A 50 3.89 -20.97 -4.78
N GLY A 51 4.71 -20.75 -3.75
CA GLY A 51 4.72 -21.56 -2.53
C GLY A 51 5.60 -22.80 -2.58
N LEU A 52 6.38 -23.03 -3.64
CA LEU A 52 7.32 -24.16 -3.73
C LEU A 52 8.51 -24.03 -2.76
N VAL A 53 8.94 -22.79 -2.48
CA VAL A 53 10.02 -22.53 -1.53
C VAL A 53 9.39 -21.99 -0.25
N LYS A 54 9.61 -22.67 0.88
CA LYS A 54 9.10 -22.27 2.18
C LYS A 54 10.11 -21.38 2.90
N MET A 55 9.62 -20.47 3.74
CA MET A 55 10.42 -19.69 4.67
C MET A 55 11.18 -20.61 5.63
N ASP A 56 12.47 -20.37 5.78
CA ASP A 56 13.31 -21.02 6.79
C ASP A 56 13.28 -20.24 8.10
N TRP A 57 12.69 -20.83 9.13
CA TRP A 57 12.56 -20.21 10.45
C TRP A 57 13.87 -20.12 11.22
N ASN A 58 14.90 -20.89 10.85
CA ASN A 58 16.22 -20.76 11.47
C ASN A 58 16.91 -19.45 11.09
N SER A 59 16.47 -18.82 10.00
CA SER A 59 16.93 -17.50 9.56
C SER A 59 16.21 -16.34 10.27
N ALA A 60 15.34 -16.62 11.24
CA ALA A 60 14.69 -15.60 12.04
C ALA A 60 15.70 -14.91 12.99
N PRO A 61 15.46 -13.64 13.40
CA PRO A 61 14.26 -12.83 13.15
C PRO A 61 14.21 -12.18 11.76
N PHE A 62 13.00 -12.07 11.21
CA PHE A 62 12.74 -11.25 10.03
C PHE A 62 12.38 -9.84 10.49
N ILE A 63 13.10 -8.84 9.98
CA ILE A 63 12.95 -7.45 10.45
C ILE A 63 12.72 -6.54 9.24
N ALA A 64 11.68 -5.71 9.32
CA ALA A 64 11.39 -4.65 8.37
C ALA A 64 11.43 -3.30 9.09
N TYR A 65 12.17 -2.34 8.53
CA TYR A 65 12.24 -0.98 9.04
C TYR A 65 11.44 -0.05 8.14
N TYR A 66 10.64 0.82 8.74
CA TYR A 66 9.86 1.84 8.04
C TYR A 66 10.41 3.21 8.42
N GLN A 67 10.73 4.02 7.41
CA GLN A 67 11.22 5.38 7.61
C GLN A 67 10.60 6.31 6.56
N TYR A 68 10.58 7.61 6.85
CA TYR A 68 10.14 8.66 5.91
C TYR A 68 8.72 8.47 5.33
N MET A 69 7.76 8.03 6.14
CA MET A 69 6.36 7.91 5.70
C MET A 69 5.75 9.29 5.43
N GLN A 70 5.54 9.62 4.14
CA GLN A 70 4.89 10.85 3.71
C GLN A 70 3.45 10.59 3.28
N LEU A 71 2.49 10.95 4.13
CA LEU A 71 1.06 10.82 3.82
C LEU A 71 0.53 12.16 3.28
N ARG A 72 0.25 12.21 1.98
CA ARG A 72 -0.44 13.33 1.32
C ARG A 72 -1.82 12.86 0.89
N ALA A 73 -2.82 13.05 1.74
CA ALA A 73 -4.19 12.58 1.51
C ALA A 73 -5.23 13.57 2.08
N CYS A 74 -6.46 13.48 1.57
CA CYS A 74 -7.60 14.18 2.15
C CYS A 74 -8.18 13.34 3.31
N PRO A 75 -8.30 13.87 4.53
CA PRO A 75 -8.87 13.14 5.65
C PRO A 75 -10.36 12.89 5.42
N PHE A 76 -10.83 11.69 5.77
CA PHE A 76 -12.24 11.38 5.80
C PHE A 76 -12.82 11.79 7.17
N ILE A 77 -13.81 12.67 7.16
CA ILE A 77 -14.54 13.10 8.36
C ILE A 77 -15.91 12.44 8.33
N ASP A 78 -16.15 11.50 9.24
CA ASP A 78 -17.49 10.98 9.46
C ASP A 78 -18.30 11.98 10.28
N ARG A 79 -19.38 12.52 9.69
CA ARG A 79 -20.25 13.51 10.34
C ARG A 79 -21.16 12.92 11.43
N ASN A 80 -21.21 11.60 11.56
CA ASN A 80 -21.92 10.92 12.67
C ASN A 80 -20.99 10.54 13.83
N MET A 81 -19.71 10.89 13.78
CA MET A 81 -18.80 10.70 14.91
C MET A 81 -18.81 11.93 15.82
N SER A 82 -19.50 11.83 16.96
CA SER A 82 -19.23 12.69 18.11
C SER A 82 -17.74 12.61 18.45
N HIS A 83 -17.11 13.75 18.74
CA HIS A 83 -15.68 14.07 18.91
C HIS A 83 -14.74 13.12 19.71
N SER A 84 -15.12 11.92 20.12
CA SER A 84 -14.40 11.14 21.14
C SER A 84 -14.30 9.64 20.85
N ARG A 85 -13.87 9.23 19.65
CA ARG A 85 -13.55 7.82 19.37
C ARG A 85 -12.30 7.54 18.54
N TRP A 86 -11.32 8.44 18.59
CA TRP A 86 -10.00 8.24 17.96
C TRP A 86 -8.93 7.70 18.92
N LEU A 87 -9.26 7.35 20.17
CA LEU A 87 -8.28 6.86 21.16
C LEU A 87 -8.50 5.44 21.68
N HIS A 88 -9.44 4.66 21.16
CA HIS A 88 -9.58 3.28 21.64
C HIS A 88 -9.52 2.26 20.50
N ASN A 89 -8.55 1.35 20.69
CA ASN A 89 -8.24 0.13 19.97
C ASN A 89 -7.29 0.28 18.79
N ILE A 90 -6.03 0.54 19.15
CA ILE A 90 -4.89 -0.11 18.51
C ILE A 90 -4.33 -1.10 19.55
N PHE A 91 -4.94 -2.27 19.62
CA PHE A 91 -4.38 -3.61 19.87
C PHE A 91 -5.45 -4.63 19.43
#